data_AF-A0A1S6H890-F1
#
_entry.id   AF-A0A1S6H890-F1
#
_cell.length_a   1.000
_cell.length_b   1.000
_cell.length_c   1.000
_cell.angle_alpha   90.00
_cell.angle_beta   90.00
_cell.angle_gamma   90.00
#
_symmetry.space_group_name_H-M   'P 1'
#
loop_
_entity.id
_entity.type
_entity.pdbx_description
1 polymer ?
#
loop_
_entity_poly.entity_id
_entity_poly.type
_entity_poly.pdbx_seq_one_letter_code
_entity_poly.pdbx_strand_id
1 'polypeptide(L)'
;MLIWLFFLGDLCSLIAIIGMHYDFIPGWRFAFTCIVYLLMKGIIFLGDFLSVMDMIIAVYMILMLIFNVSWFLTYIAIAFFVYKLSMTFIR
;
A
#
# COMPACT_ATOMS: atom_id res chain seq x y z
N MET A 1 2.44 -19.52 6.99
CA MET A 1 1.37 -18.73 7.62
C MET A 1 1.65 -17.23 7.62
N LEU A 2 2.83 -16.77 8.06
CA LEU A 2 3.17 -15.34 8.13
C LEU A 2 3.05 -14.60 6.77
N ILE A 3 3.45 -15.27 5.67
CA ILE A 3 3.38 -14.73 4.30
C ILE A 3 1.95 -14.37 3.89
N TRP A 4 0.97 -15.21 4.24
CA TRP A 4 -0.44 -14.97 3.94
C TRP A 4 -1.02 -13.77 4.70
N LEU A 5 -0.52 -13.51 5.91
CA LEU A 5 -0.92 -12.35 6.70
C LEU A 5 -0.39 -11.05 6.09
N PHE A 6 0.85 -11.06 5.59
CA PHE A 6 1.40 -9.92 4.84
C PHE A 6 0.73 -9.74 3.48
N PHE A 7 0.35 -10.82 2.82
CA PHE A 7 -0.42 -10.77 1.58
C PHE A 7 -1.77 -10.08 1.76
N LEU A 8 -2.53 -10.47 2.80
CA LEU A 8 -3.81 -9.83 3.13
C LEU A 8 -3.63 -8.34 3.46
N GLY A 9 -2.59 -7.99 4.21
CA GLY A 9 -2.27 -6.59 4.50
C GLY A 9 -1.94 -5.78 3.23
N ASP A 10 -1.15 -6.35 2.33
CA ASP A 10 -0.82 -5.72 1.04
C ASP A 10 -2.06 -5.58 0.14
N LEU A 11 -2.96 -6.56 0.14
CA LEU A 11 -4.24 -6.50 -0.57
C LEU A 11 -5.13 -5.38 -0.01
N CYS A 12 -5.21 -5.23 1.31
CA CYS A 12 -5.94 -4.14 1.95
C CYS A 12 -5.37 -2.78 1.57
N SER A 13 -4.05 -2.64 1.54
CA SER A 13 -3.39 -1.41 1.09
C SER A 13 -3.66 -1.10 -0.38
N LEU A 14 -3.66 -2.10 -1.26
CA LEU A 14 -4.04 -1.93 -2.67
C LEU A 14 -5.49 -1.43 -2.80
N ILE A 15 -6.42 -2.04 -2.06
CA ILE A 15 -7.83 -1.62 -2.03
C ILE A 15 -7.95 -0.18 -1.51
N ALA A 16 -7.18 0.19 -0.48
CA ALA A 16 -7.17 1.54 0.06
C ALA A 16 -6.68 2.57 -0.98
N ILE A 17 -5.61 2.26 -1.71
CA ILE A 17 -5.07 3.14 -2.76
C ILE A 17 -6.10 3.34 -3.88
N ILE A 18 -6.71 2.25 -4.38
CA ILE A 18 -7.74 2.33 -5.42
C ILE A 18 -8.97 3.10 -4.91
N GLY A 19 -9.41 2.80 -3.69
CA GLY A 19 -10.57 3.44 -3.08
C GLY A 19 -10.38 4.93 -2.82
N MET A 20 -9.16 5.36 -2.48
CA MET A 20 -8.80 6.78 -2.38
C MET A 20 -8.68 7.44 -3.75
N HIS A 21 -8.19 6.73 -4.77
CA HIS A 21 -8.05 7.28 -6.13
C HIS A 21 -9.39 7.63 -6.78
N TYR A 22 -10.40 6.81 -6.54
CA TYR A 22 -11.74 6.99 -7.12
C TYR A 22 -12.76 7.58 -6.14
N ASP A 23 -12.31 8.08 -4.97
CA ASP A 23 -13.16 8.59 -3.89
C ASP A 23 -14.29 7.62 -3.43
N PHE A 24 -14.13 6.31 -3.67
CA PHE A 24 -15.13 5.30 -3.28
C PHE A 24 -15.09 4.99 -1.78
N ILE A 25 -13.97 5.24 -1.10
CA ILE A 25 -13.79 4.96 0.33
C ILE A 25 -13.71 6.28 1.10
N PRO A 26 -14.82 6.77 1.70
CA PRO A 26 -14.82 8.02 2.47
C PRO A 26 -14.15 7.91 3.85
N GLY A 27 -13.59 6.75 4.19
CA GLY A 27 -13.03 6.46 5.50
C GLY A 27 -11.54 6.79 5.60
N TRP A 28 -11.19 7.99 6.06
CA TRP A 28 -9.81 8.36 6.39
C TRP A 28 -9.16 7.36 7.39
N ARG A 29 -9.97 6.73 8.24
CA ARG A 29 -9.54 5.69 9.19
C ARG A 29 -8.95 4.47 8.49
N PHE A 30 -9.57 4.01 7.40
CA PHE A 30 -9.11 2.83 6.65
C PHE A 30 -7.80 3.09 5.93
N ALA A 31 -7.70 4.25 5.27
CA ALA A 31 -6.46 4.71 4.65
C ALA A 31 -5.33 4.86 5.69
N PHE A 32 -5.62 5.48 6.84
CA PHE A 32 -4.65 5.67 7.91
C PHE A 32 -4.14 4.33 8.47
N THR A 33 -5.02 3.35 8.69
CA THR A 33 -4.59 2.01 9.14
C THR A 33 -3.66 1.32 8.14
N CYS A 34 -3.92 1.46 6.84
CA CYS A 34 -3.06 0.88 5.79
C CYS A 34 -1.70 1.59 5.71
N ILE A 35 -1.69 2.92 5.87
CA ILE A 35 -0.46 3.72 5.96
C ILE A 35 0.40 3.24 7.13
N VAL A 36 -0.18 3.14 8.33
CA VAL A 36 0.55 2.70 9.54
C VAL A 36 1.07 1.28 9.35
N TYR A 37 0.27 0.39 8.77
CA TYR A 37 0.70 -0.97 8.44
C TYR A 37 1.92 -0.97 7.50
N LEU A 38 1.89 -0.23 6.40
CA LEU A 38 3.00 -0.19 5.44
C LEU A 38 4.26 0.44 6.04
N LEU A 39 4.13 1.49 6.86
CA LEU A 39 5.27 2.08 7.57
C LEU A 39 5.89 1.09 8.56
N MET A 40 5.08 0.42 9.37
CA MET A 40 5.56 -0.57 10.33
C MET A 40 6.23 -1.74 9.61
N LYS A 41 5.66 -2.22 8.52
CA LYS A 41 6.26 -3.25 7.67
C LYS A 41 7.59 -2.79 7.08
N GLY A 42 7.64 -1.56 6.55
CA GLY A 42 8.85 -0.88 6.09
C GLY A 42 9.99 -0.94 7.10
N ILE A 43 9.67 -0.61 8.35
CA ILE A 43 10.63 -0.58 9.47
C ILE A 43 11.06 -1.99 9.89
N ILE A 44 10.14 -2.95 9.96
CA ILE A 44 10.45 -4.33 10.39
C ILE A 44 11.37 -5.02 9.38
N PHE A 45 11.16 -4.79 8.08
CA PHE A 45 11.95 -5.41 7.00
C PHE A 45 12.91 -4.41 6.35
N LEU A 46 13.53 -3.57 7.17
CA LEU A 46 14.51 -2.58 6.73
C LEU A 46 15.72 -3.29 6.08
N GLY A 47 15.97 -3.01 4.80
CA GLY A 47 17.03 -3.64 4.01
C GLY A 47 16.53 -4.47 2.83
N ASP A 48 15.23 -4.80 2.77
CA ASP A 48 14.63 -5.44 1.60
C ASP A 48 14.04 -4.39 0.64
N PHE A 49 14.39 -4.46 -0.64
CA PHE A 49 13.96 -3.48 -1.65
C PHE A 49 12.43 -3.37 -1.72
N LEU A 50 11.73 -4.51 -1.63
CA LEU A 50 10.27 -4.55 -1.64
C LEU A 50 9.66 -3.81 -0.44
N SER A 51 10.30 -3.87 0.72
CA SER A 51 9.86 -3.19 1.94
C SER A 51 10.10 -1.68 1.89
N VAL A 52 11.24 -1.26 1.30
CA VAL A 52 11.52 0.16 1.08
C VAL A 52 10.49 0.78 0.13
N MET A 53 10.10 0.06 -0.92
CA MET A 53 9.03 0.49 -1.83
C MET A 53 7.68 0.61 -1.11
N ASP A 54 7.32 -0.32 -0.22
CA ASP A 54 6.11 -0.22 0.60
C ASP A 54 6.09 1.08 1.43
N MET A 55 7.25 1.46 1.99
CA MET A 55 7.39 2.67 2.78
C MET A 55 7.24 3.95 1.93
N ILE A 56 7.79 3.96 0.72
CA ILE A 56 7.61 5.06 -0.23
C ILE A 56 6.13 5.21 -0.60
N ILE A 57 5.44 4.09 -0.85
CA ILE A 57 4.01 4.12 -1.17
C ILE A 57 3.18 4.57 0.05
N ALA A 58 3.58 4.20 1.27
CA ALA A 58 2.93 4.69 2.48
C ALA A 58 3.03 6.23 2.60
N VAL A 59 4.20 6.80 2.31
CA VAL A 59 4.39 8.26 2.26
C VAL A 59 3.51 8.88 1.16
N TYR A 60 3.42 8.24 0.00
CA TYR A 60 2.52 8.69 -1.06
C TYR A 60 1.04 8.65 -0.63
N MET A 61 0.61 7.60 0.08
CA MET A 61 -0.75 7.52 0.62
C MET A 61 -1.04 8.63 1.65
N ILE A 62 -0.06 9.08 2.43
CA ILE A 62 -0.21 10.25 3.31
C ILE A 62 -0.49 11.51 2.48
N LEU A 63 0.22 11.69 1.36
CA LEU A 63 -0.02 12.82 0.44
C LEU A 63 -1.42 12.73 -0.18
N MET A 64 -1.85 11.54 -0.60
CA MET A 64 -3.22 11.32 -1.08
C MET A 64 -4.26 11.67 -0.01
N LEU A 65 -4.02 11.30 1.26
CA LEU A 65 -4.96 11.52 2.35
C LEU A 65 -5.12 13.00 2.72
N ILE A 66 -4.01 13.75 2.77
CA ILE A 66 -4.01 15.15 3.23
C ILE A 66 -4.37 16.11 2.11
N PHE A 67 -3.86 15.90 0.90
CA PHE A 67 -3.97 16.84 -0.21
C PHE A 67 -4.99 16.41 -1.27
N ASN A 68 -5.63 15.24 -1.12
CA ASN A 68 -6.51 14.64 -2.11
C ASN A 68 -5.86 14.57 -3.51
N VAL A 69 -4.60 14.14 -3.54
CA VAL A 69 -3.79 14.09 -4.76
C VAL A 69 -3.91 12.72 -5.42
N SER A 70 -4.71 12.63 -6.48
CA SER A 70 -4.86 11.44 -7.34
C SER A 70 -4.13 11.65 -8.67
N TRP A 71 -2.86 11.25 -8.74
CA TRP A 71 -2.00 11.48 -9.92
C TRP A 71 -1.65 10.18 -10.65
N PHE A 72 -0.91 10.29 -11.74
CA PHE A 72 -0.38 9.12 -12.44
C PHE A 72 0.44 8.17 -11.54
N LEU A 73 1.05 8.69 -10.47
CA LEU A 73 1.77 7.92 -9.46
C LEU A 73 0.91 6.83 -8.80
N THR A 74 -0.41 7.03 -8.70
CA THR A 74 -1.31 6.02 -8.13
C THR A 74 -1.33 4.74 -8.96
N TYR A 75 -1.30 4.86 -10.29
CA TYR A 75 -1.24 3.69 -11.17
C TYR A 75 0.08 2.94 -11.06
N ILE A 76 1.19 3.64 -10.82
CA ILE A 76 2.50 3.02 -10.56
C ILE A 76 2.45 2.24 -9.25
N ALA A 77 1.88 2.83 -8.19
CA ALA A 77 1.71 2.15 -6.90
C ALA A 77 0.82 0.91 -7.01
N ILE A 78 -0.30 1.01 -7.74
CA ILE A 78 -1.20 -0.12 -8.03
C ILE A 78 -0.46 -1.23 -8.77
N ALA A 79 0.25 -0.89 -9.86
CA ALA A 79 1.01 -1.86 -10.64
C ALA A 79 2.07 -2.58 -9.78
N PHE A 80 2.75 -1.85 -8.88
CA PHE A 80 3.73 -2.43 -7.96
C PHE A 80 3.08 -3.43 -6.99
N PHE A 81 1.94 -3.09 -6.39
CA PHE A 81 1.19 -4.00 -5.52
C PHE A 81 0.70 -5.24 -6.26
N VAL A 82 0.18 -5.08 -7.48
CA VAL A 82 -0.25 -6.21 -8.32
C VAL A 82 0.92 -7.14 -8.63
N TYR A 83 2.07 -6.59 -9.03
CA TYR A 83 3.30 -7.36 -9.23
C TYR A 83 3.67 -8.14 -7.97
N LYS A 84 3.70 -7.48 -6.81
CA LYS A 84 4.08 -8.09 -5.53
C LYS A 84 3.13 -9.21 -5.10
N LEU A 85 1.82 -8.99 -5.22
CA LEU A 85 0.80 -10.01 -4.93
C LEU A 85 0.94 -11.20 -5.88
N SER A 86 1.19 -10.96 -7.18
CA SER A 86 1.38 -12.04 -8.16
C SER A 86 2.62 -12.89 -7.85
N MET A 87 3.73 -12.27 -7.46
CA MET A 87 4.95 -12.97 -7.06
C MET A 87 4.75 -13.81 -5.79
N THR A 88 3.83 -13.41 -4.92
CA THR A 88 3.50 -14.18 -3.70
C THR A 88 2.70 -15.45 -4.02
N PHE A 89 1.92 -15.47 -5.12
CA PHE A 89 1.20 -16.68 -5.56
C PHE A 89 2.07 -17.67 -6.33
N ILE A 90 3.09 -17.17 -7.03
CA ILE A 90 3.98 -18.01 -7.84
C ILE A 90 5.00 -18.76 -6.95
N ARG A 91 5.21 -18.30 -5.73
CA ARG A 91 6.19 -18.84 -4.77
C ARG A 91 5.53 -19.73 -3.72
#